data_AF-A0A2S9AGM7-F1
#
_entry.id   AF-A0A2S9AGM7-F1
#
_cell.length_a   1.000
_cell.length_b   1.000
_cell.length_c   1.000
_cell.angle_alpha   90.00
_cell.angle_beta   90.00
_cell.angle_gamma   90.00
#
_symmetry.space_group_name_H-M   'P 1'
#
loop_
_entity.id
_entity.type
_entity.pdbx_description
1 polymer ?
#
loop_
_entity_poly.entity_id
_entity_poly.type
_entity_poly.pdbx_seq_one_letter_code
_entity_poly.pdbx_strand_id
1 'polypeptide(L)'
;MRRAGVTESAAIPTFTVTTTADVDALLDMRREANHGIAASGEKLSVNAFLVRAVALALAEHPEINATYSDEGRGQALLHERINIGIAVDAPSGLMIPVLLRFPLREGEAPS
;
A
#
# COMPACT_ATOMS: atom_id res chain seq x y z
N MET A 1 -4.91 -19.03 -8.36
CA MET A 1 -5.30 -17.82 -7.61
C MET A 1 -5.83 -18.30 -6.25
N ARG A 2 -5.02 -18.25 -5.20
CA ARG A 2 -5.34 -18.81 -3.88
C ARG A 2 -6.22 -17.79 -3.14
N ARG A 3 -7.48 -18.14 -2.84
CA ARG A 3 -8.34 -17.31 -1.97
C ARG A 3 -7.80 -17.45 -0.55
N ALA A 4 -7.03 -16.47 -0.08
CA ALA A 4 -6.76 -16.33 1.34
C ALA A 4 -8.08 -15.96 2.03
N GLY A 5 -8.81 -16.97 2.52
CA GLY A 5 -10.00 -16.77 3.33
C GLY A 5 -9.62 -16.36 4.75
N VAL A 6 -10.58 -15.83 5.51
CA VAL A 6 -10.47 -15.51 6.95
C VAL A 6 -9.90 -16.69 7.78
N THR A 7 -10.01 -17.91 7.26
CA THR A 7 -9.44 -19.14 7.83
C THR A 7 -7.91 -19.22 7.77
N GLU A 8 -7.25 -18.63 6.76
CA GLU A 8 -5.79 -18.69 6.66
C GLU A 8 -5.10 -17.66 7.57
N SER A 9 -5.72 -16.50 7.78
CA SER A 9 -5.21 -15.49 8.73
C SER A 9 -5.29 -15.94 10.19
N ALA A 10 -6.20 -16.87 10.52
CA ALA A 10 -6.36 -17.38 11.88
C ALA A 10 -5.12 -18.11 12.43
N ALA A 11 -4.25 -18.63 11.54
CA ALA A 11 -3.00 -19.28 11.91
C ALA A 11 -1.85 -18.28 12.19
N ILE A 12 -2.04 -16.99 11.87
CA ILE A 12 -1.00 -15.95 12.01
C ILE A 12 -1.14 -15.28 13.38
N PRO A 13 -0.12 -15.35 14.26
CA PRO A 13 -0.12 -14.62 15.54
C PRO A 13 -0.21 -13.11 15.29
N THR A 14 -1.38 -12.53 15.52
CA THR A 14 -1.68 -11.14 15.17
C THR A 14 -1.60 -10.25 16.41
N PHE A 15 -0.94 -9.11 16.28
CA PHE A 15 -0.98 -8.03 17.26
C PHE A 15 -1.19 -6.70 16.53
N THR A 16 -1.71 -5.70 17.24
CA THR A 16 -2.04 -4.39 16.67
C THR A 16 -1.16 -3.32 17.31
N VAL A 17 -0.54 -2.50 16.46
CA VAL A 17 0.16 -1.27 16.88
C VAL A 17 -0.64 -0.08 16.37
N THR A 18 -0.78 0.95 17.19
CA THR A 18 -1.49 2.18 16.83
C THR A 18 -0.62 3.38 17.13
N THR A 19 -0.57 4.31 16.17
CA THR A 19 0.10 5.60 16.31
C THR A 19 -0.75 6.69 15.64
N THR A 20 -0.47 7.94 15.96
CA THR A 20 -1.07 9.11 15.32
C THR A 20 0.01 9.90 14.59
N ALA A 21 -0.36 10.53 13.49
CA ALA A 21 0.51 11.41 12.73
C ALA A 21 -0.23 12.72 12.43
N ASP A 22 0.47 13.84 12.57
CA ASP A 22 0.01 15.13 12.06
C ASP A 22 0.11 15.13 10.53
N VAL A 23 -0.95 15.57 9.86
CA VAL A 23 -1.05 15.55 8.39
C VAL A 23 -1.31 16.94 7.80
N ASP A 24 -1.19 18.02 8.57
CA ASP A 24 -1.54 19.36 8.10
C ASP A 24 -0.68 19.77 6.89
N ALA A 25 0.64 19.57 6.99
CA ALA A 25 1.56 19.83 5.88
C ALA A 25 1.25 19.00 4.62
N LEU A 26 0.80 17.75 4.80
CA LEU A 26 0.39 16.88 3.69
C LEU A 26 -0.89 17.40 3.03
N LEU A 27 -1.86 17.86 3.84
CA LEU A 27 -3.10 18.43 3.33
C LEU A 27 -2.87 19.75 2.58
N ASP A 28 -1.92 20.56 3.02
CA ASP A 28 -1.48 21.78 2.33
C ASP A 28 -0.83 21.47 0.99
N MET A 29 0.15 20.56 0.98
CA MET A 29 0.80 20.10 -0.25
C MET A 29 -0.23 19.53 -1.24
N ARG A 30 -1.19 18.73 -0.76
CA ARG A 30 -2.28 18.20 -1.60
C ARG A 30 -3.14 19.31 -2.20
N ARG A 31 -3.41 20.39 -1.45
CA ARG A 31 -4.18 21.53 -1.96
C ARG A 31 -3.44 22.22 -3.10
N GLU A 32 -2.16 22.52 -2.89
CA GLU A 32 -1.30 23.16 -3.91
C GLU A 32 -1.17 22.29 -5.17
N ALA A 33 -0.89 20.99 -5.00
CA ALA A 33 -0.76 20.07 -6.12
C ALA A 33 -2.07 19.96 -6.93
N ASN A 34 -3.23 19.93 -6.26
CA ASN A 34 -4.53 19.92 -6.94
C ASN A 34 -4.82 21.23 -7.69
N HIS A 35 -4.38 22.38 -7.17
CA HIS A 35 -4.47 23.64 -7.91
C HIS A 35 -3.65 23.59 -9.20
N GLY A 36 -2.45 23.02 -9.17
CA GLY A 36 -1.58 22.89 -10.34
C GLY A 36 -2.15 21.96 -11.44
N ILE A 37 -2.92 20.93 -11.07
CA ILE A 37 -3.52 19.99 -12.03
C ILE A 37 -4.99 20.26 -12.31
N ALA A 38 -5.56 21.36 -11.83
CA ALA A 38 -7.00 21.61 -11.94
C ALA A 38 -7.53 21.56 -13.39
N ALA A 39 -6.70 21.95 -14.36
CA ALA A 39 -7.05 21.92 -15.78
C ALA A 39 -7.10 20.50 -16.40
N SER A 40 -6.47 19.49 -15.77
CA SER A 40 -6.52 18.11 -16.27
C SER A 40 -7.83 17.40 -15.92
N GLY A 41 -8.62 17.94 -14.98
CA GLY A 41 -9.81 17.29 -14.43
C GLY A 41 -9.50 16.13 -13.46
N GLU A 42 -8.21 15.85 -13.22
CA GLU A 42 -7.78 14.87 -12.24
C GLU A 42 -7.75 15.47 -10.82
N LYS A 43 -7.80 14.59 -9.81
CA LYS A 43 -7.75 14.99 -8.41
C LYS A 43 -6.89 14.04 -7.60
N LEU A 44 -5.89 14.58 -6.93
CA LEU A 44 -5.08 13.86 -5.96
C LEU A 44 -5.85 13.71 -4.65
N SER A 45 -6.12 12.45 -4.28
CA SER A 45 -6.74 12.06 -3.02
C SER A 45 -5.70 11.97 -1.90
N VAL A 46 -6.14 11.95 -0.63
CA VAL A 46 -5.24 11.64 0.51
C VAL A 46 -4.67 10.24 0.36
N ASN A 47 -5.48 9.27 -0.09
CA ASN A 47 -5.05 7.90 -0.31
C ASN A 47 -3.85 7.79 -1.25
N ALA A 48 -3.75 8.66 -2.27
CA ALA A 48 -2.58 8.67 -3.16
C ALA A 48 -1.27 8.95 -2.39
N PHE A 49 -1.30 9.89 -1.44
CA PHE A 49 -0.15 10.19 -0.58
C PHE A 49 0.11 9.06 0.42
N LEU A 50 -0.93 8.49 1.02
CA LEU A 50 -0.78 7.37 1.97
C LEU A 50 -0.17 6.13 1.30
N VAL A 51 -0.65 5.78 0.10
CA VAL A 51 -0.09 4.67 -0.68
C VAL A 51 1.38 4.92 -1.01
N ARG A 52 1.74 6.16 -1.40
CA ARG A 52 3.14 6.54 -1.64
C ARG A 52 3.99 6.41 -0.38
N ALA A 53 3.51 6.89 0.76
CA ALA A 53 4.21 6.78 2.03
C ALA A 53 4.42 5.32 2.45
N VAL A 54 3.39 4.48 2.32
CA VAL A 54 3.47 3.04 2.59
C VAL A 54 4.48 2.36 1.67
N ALA A 55 4.50 2.69 0.38
CA ALA A 55 5.46 2.11 -0.55
C ALA A 55 6.91 2.46 -0.18
N LEU A 56 7.17 3.73 0.19
CA LEU A 56 8.50 4.14 0.64
C LEU A 56 8.90 3.42 1.94
N ALA A 57 8.00 3.33 2.92
CA ALA A 57 8.26 2.61 4.16
C ALA A 57 8.55 1.12 3.94
N LEU A 58 7.83 0.46 3.04
CA LEU A 58 8.08 -0.95 2.68
C LEU A 58 9.43 -1.14 1.97
N ALA A 59 9.91 -0.13 1.25
CA ALA A 59 11.24 -0.17 0.63
C ALA A 59 12.36 0.01 1.68
N GLU A 60 12.14 0.84 2.69
CA GLU A 60 13.09 1.06 3.80
C GLU A 60 13.10 -0.13 4.80
N HIS A 61 11.99 -0.84 4.91
CA HIS A 61 11.78 -1.97 5.83
C HIS A 61 11.37 -3.26 5.08
N PRO A 62 12.30 -3.89 4.35
CA PRO A 62 12.00 -5.06 3.51
C PRO A 62 11.49 -6.27 4.29
N GLU A 63 11.76 -6.37 5.59
CA GLU A 63 11.23 -7.40 6.48
C GLU A 63 9.71 -7.35 6.63
N ILE A 64 9.09 -6.19 6.38
CA ILE A 64 7.63 -6.01 6.37
C ILE A 64 7.06 -6.43 5.00
N ASN A 65 7.81 -6.20 3.91
CA ASN A 65 7.46 -6.66 2.56
C ASN A 65 7.91 -8.12 2.32
N ALA A 66 7.52 -9.03 3.20
CA ALA A 66 7.95 -10.42 3.18
C ALA A 66 6.76 -11.39 3.31
N THR A 67 6.99 -12.65 2.95
CA THR A 67 6.04 -13.74 3.20
C THR A 67 6.69 -14.80 4.07
N TYR A 68 5.93 -15.24 5.07
CA TYR A 68 6.26 -16.40 5.88
C TYR A 68 5.24 -17.51 5.61
N SER A 69 5.71 -18.69 5.24
CA SER A 69 4.85 -19.85 4.98
C SER A 69 5.56 -21.14 5.36
N ASP A 70 4.79 -22.20 5.60
CA ASP A 70 5.33 -23.54 5.87
C ASP A 70 6.16 -24.06 4.69
N GLU A 71 5.78 -23.69 3.46
CA GLU A 71 6.53 -23.98 2.23
C GLU A 71 7.93 -23.34 2.25
N GLY A 72 8.06 -22.18 2.90
CA GLY A 72 9.34 -21.50 3.15
C GLY A 72 10.23 -22.19 4.18
N ARG A 73 9.80 -23.33 4.76
CA ARG A 73 10.54 -24.11 5.78
C ARG A 73 11.05 -23.25 6.94
N GLY A 74 10.23 -22.30 7.38
CA GLY A 74 10.56 -21.38 8.48
C GLY A 74 11.46 -20.21 8.10
N GLN A 75 11.67 -19.95 6.80
CA GLN A 75 12.40 -18.80 6.30
C GLN A 75 11.44 -17.73 5.77
N ALA A 76 11.77 -16.47 6.01
CA ALA A 76 11.07 -15.35 5.38
C ALA A 76 11.54 -15.18 3.93
N LEU A 77 10.59 -15.08 3.00
CA LEU A 77 10.84 -14.69 1.62
C LEU A 77 10.67 -13.18 1.48
N LEU A 78 11.75 -12.45 1.23
CA LEU A 78 11.73 -11.01 1.01
C LEU A 78 11.33 -10.69 -0.45
N HIS A 79 10.54 -9.64 -0.63
CA HIS A 79 10.11 -9.18 -1.95
C HIS A 79 10.76 -7.85 -2.32
N GLU A 80 11.44 -7.80 -3.47
CA GLU A 80 11.98 -6.54 -4.00
C GLU A 80 10.86 -5.66 -4.60
N ARG A 81 9.81 -6.28 -5.12
CA ARG A 81 8.68 -5.57 -5.71
C ARG A 81 7.65 -5.22 -4.65
N ILE A 82 7.14 -3.99 -4.75
CA ILE A 82 6.06 -3.51 -3.87
C ILE A 82 4.77 -3.45 -4.68
N ASN A 83 3.79 -4.23 -4.23
CA ASN A 83 2.42 -4.23 -4.74
C ASN A 83 1.49 -3.91 -3.58
N ILE A 84 0.60 -2.93 -3.75
CA ILE A 84 -0.27 -2.45 -2.67
C ILE A 84 -1.71 -2.73 -3.02
N GLY A 85 -2.38 -3.54 -2.19
CA GLY A 85 -3.82 -3.75 -2.25
C GLY A 85 -4.56 -2.63 -1.54
N ILE A 86 -5.61 -2.09 -2.16
CA ILE A 86 -6.48 -1.08 -1.55
C ILE A 86 -7.86 -1.71 -1.34
N ALA A 87 -8.29 -1.85 -0.09
CA ALA A 87 -9.63 -2.31 0.22
C ALA A 87 -10.66 -1.24 -0.18
N VAL A 88 -11.61 -1.61 -1.03
CA VAL A 88 -12.70 -0.75 -1.50
C VAL A 88 -14.02 -1.45 -1.23
N ASP A 89 -14.91 -0.76 -0.51
CA ASP A 89 -16.28 -1.19 -0.35
C ASP A 89 -17.08 -0.82 -1.61
N ALA A 90 -17.49 -1.84 -2.37
CA ALA A 90 -18.24 -1.68 -3.60
C ALA A 90 -19.66 -2.23 -3.43
N PRO A 91 -20.64 -1.83 -4.28
CA PRO A 91 -22.01 -2.34 -4.18
C PRO A 91 -22.13 -3.87 -4.25
N SER A 92 -21.18 -4.54 -4.90
CA SER A 92 -21.09 -6.00 -5.01
C SER A 92 -20.37 -6.68 -3.83
N GLY A 93 -19.93 -5.91 -2.84
CA GLY A 93 -19.14 -6.35 -1.68
C GLY A 93 -17.72 -5.80 -1.68
N LEU A 94 -16.92 -6.25 -0.71
CA LEU A 94 -15.53 -5.84 -0.55
C LEU A 94 -14.68 -6.32 -1.74
N MET A 95 -14.01 -5.37 -2.40
CA MET A 95 -13.03 -5.65 -3.46
C MET A 95 -11.65 -5.09 -3.07
N ILE A 96 -10.58 -5.73 -3.55
CA ILE A 96 -9.21 -5.30 -3.29
C ILE A 96 -8.47 -5.18 -4.63
N PRO A 97 -8.58 -4.04 -5.34
CA PRO A 97 -7.66 -3.73 -6.43
C PRO A 97 -6.22 -3.67 -5.93
N VAL A 98 -5.28 -4.13 -6.77
CA VAL A 98 -3.85 -4.13 -6.47
C VAL A 98 -3.13 -3.17 -7.42
N LEU A 99 -2.43 -2.20 -6.85
CA LEU A 99 -1.47 -1.36 -7.56
C LEU A 99 -0.17 -2.15 -7.69
N LEU A 100 0.23 -2.46 -8.92
CA LEU A 100 1.42 -3.26 -9.20
C LEU A 100 2.63 -2.35 -9.42
N ARG A 101 3.79 -2.81 -8.94
CA ARG A 101 5.11 -2.23 -9.23
C ARG A 101 5.16 -0.73 -8.95
N PHE A 102 4.98 -0.42 -7.67
CA PHE A 102 4.97 0.96 -7.22
C PHE A 102 6.35 1.63 -7.44
N PRO A 103 6.44 2.76 -8.16
CA PRO A 103 7.73 3.41 -8.44
C PRO A 103 8.27 4.09 -7.19
N LEU A 104 9.55 3.85 -6.88
CA LEU A 104 10.19 4.41 -5.68
C LEU A 104 10.88 5.74 -5.99
N ARG A 105 11.22 5.99 -7.26
CA ARG A 105 11.83 7.24 -7.72
C ARG A 105 10.94 7.98 -8.72
N GLU A 106 11.03 9.31 -8.75
CA GLU A 106 10.36 10.11 -9.77
C GLU A 106 10.93 9.77 -11.17
N GLY A 107 10.04 9.52 -12.14
CA GLY A 107 10.41 9.13 -13.51
C GLY A 107 10.68 7.64 -13.71
N GLU A 108 10.59 6.82 -12.66
CA GLU A 108 10.64 5.36 -12.79
C GLU A 108 9.33 4.85 -13.38
N ALA A 109 9.40 4.28 -14.59
CA ALA A 109 8.22 3.70 -15.23
C ALA A 109 7.74 2.47 -14.43
N PRO A 110 6.42 2.27 -14.26
CA PRO A 110 5.91 0.99 -13.80
C PRO A 110 6.36 -0.05 -14.84
N SER A 111 7.23 -0.99 -14.43
CA SER A 111 7.64 -2.13 -15.27
C SER A 111 6.46 -3.07 -15.51
#